data_AF-A0AAD2S3K8-F1
#
_entry.id   AF-A0AAD2S3K8-F1
#
_cell.length_a   1.000
_cell.length_b   1.000
_cell.length_c   1.000
_cell.angle_alpha   90.00
_cell.angle_beta   90.00
_cell.angle_gamma   90.00
#
_symmetry.space_group_name_H-M   'P 1'
#
loop_
_entity.id
_entity.type
_entity.pdbx_description
1 polymer ?
#
loop_
_entity_poly.entity_id
_entity_poly.type
_entity_poly.pdbx_seq_one_letter_code
_entity_poly.pdbx_strand_id
1 'polypeptide(L)'
;MAKGDIKKLKFESFYDSESNNEVIRLTPTDILCHRNYFYQKCFTNDGKKLIFAAEFDCNRNYYLMDLVTQTAKQLTEGAGDNTFGGFLSPDDNYLFYVKNEKHLQRVDLTTLEEVTIYTVPDNWVGYGTWVANTDCTEIVGIEISKTDWTPLSDWKIFLEFYHKNPRCRLITIDLETGNAEVILDRNTWLGHPIFRPNNNDTIAFCHEGPHDLVDARMWMINRDGTNE
;
A
#
# COMPACT_ATOMS: atom_id res chain seq x y z
N MET A 1 23.49 0.23 2.59
CA MET A 1 23.04 1.62 2.84
C MET A 1 22.08 1.59 4.02
N ALA A 2 22.29 2.45 5.01
CA ALA A 2 21.40 2.57 6.16
C ALA A 2 20.29 3.61 5.91
N LYS A 3 19.26 3.60 6.76
CA LYS A 3 18.23 4.64 6.75
C LYS A 3 18.86 6.04 6.80
N GLY A 4 18.49 6.90 5.84
CA GLY A 4 19.01 8.25 5.68
C GLY A 4 20.20 8.41 4.75
N ASP A 5 20.85 7.32 4.35
CA ASP A 5 21.89 7.37 3.31
C ASP A 5 21.32 7.94 2.01
N ILE A 6 22.15 8.71 1.29
CA ILE A 6 21.80 9.34 0.03
C ILE A 6 22.62 8.70 -1.09
N LYS A 7 21.93 8.17 -2.11
CA LYS A 7 22.54 7.66 -3.34
C LYS A 7 22.37 8.67 -4.47
N LYS A 8 23.45 8.97 -5.19
CA LYS A 8 23.36 9.66 -6.48
C LYS A 8 22.89 8.67 -7.55
N LEU A 9 21.89 9.06 -8.32
CA LEU A 9 21.37 8.33 -9.48
C LEU A 9 21.88 8.99 -10.77
N LYS A 10 21.83 8.23 -11.85
CA LYS A 10 22.13 8.72 -13.21
C LYS A 10 20.89 8.47 -14.07
N PHE A 11 20.21 9.54 -14.44
CA PHE A 11 19.08 9.44 -15.36
C PHE A 11 19.57 9.27 -16.80
N GLU A 12 18.91 8.41 -17.57
CA GLU A 12 19.25 8.15 -18.96
C GLU A 12 18.01 8.33 -19.84
N SER A 13 18.10 9.30 -20.76
CA SER A 13 17.08 9.53 -21.78
C SER A 13 17.36 8.69 -23.03
N PHE A 14 16.31 8.12 -23.61
CA PHE A 14 16.31 7.50 -24.93
C PHE A 14 14.96 7.73 -25.61
N TYR A 15 14.86 7.46 -26.90
CA TYR A 15 13.62 7.59 -27.65
C TYR A 15 13.04 6.22 -27.94
N ASP A 16 11.75 6.05 -27.69
CA ASP A 16 11.01 4.86 -28.06
C ASP A 16 10.98 4.70 -29.60
N SER A 17 11.26 3.49 -30.10
CA SER A 17 11.46 3.26 -31.53
C SER A 17 10.18 3.32 -32.36
N GLU A 18 9.01 3.19 -31.74
CA GLU A 18 7.73 3.18 -32.44
C GLU A 18 7.03 4.53 -32.35
N SER A 19 6.97 5.12 -31.16
CA SER A 19 6.25 6.36 -30.88
C SER A 19 7.11 7.62 -31.00
N ASN A 20 8.44 7.49 -31.00
CA ASN A 20 9.40 8.59 -30.96
C ASN A 20 9.22 9.53 -29.73
N ASN A 21 8.56 9.03 -28.68
CA ASN A 21 8.49 9.73 -27.39
C ASN A 21 9.82 9.58 -26.63
N GLU A 22 10.23 10.63 -25.93
CA GLU A 22 11.34 10.54 -24.99
C GLU A 22 10.93 9.71 -23.77
N VAL A 23 11.77 8.75 -23.38
CA VAL A 23 11.65 7.93 -22.18
C VAL A 23 12.90 8.13 -21.33
N ILE A 24 12.70 8.43 -20.04
CA ILE A 24 13.79 8.66 -19.10
C ILE A 24 13.80 7.53 -18.06
N ARG A 25 14.88 6.74 -18.03
CA ARG A 25 15.11 5.76 -16.98
C ARG A 25 15.70 6.43 -15.75
N LEU A 26 15.06 6.25 -14.60
CA LEU A 26 15.42 6.93 -13.34
C LEU A 26 16.35 6.12 -12.44
N THR A 27 16.42 4.79 -12.65
CA THR A 27 17.17 3.86 -11.80
C THR A 27 18.25 3.10 -12.57
N PRO A 28 19.26 2.55 -11.88
CA PRO A 28 20.26 1.68 -12.49
C PRO A 28 19.65 0.41 -13.12
N THR A 29 20.37 -0.20 -14.06
CA THR A 29 19.93 -1.42 -14.77
C THR A 29 20.34 -2.71 -14.06
N ASP A 30 21.26 -2.61 -13.11
CA ASP A 30 21.88 -3.71 -12.37
C ASP A 30 21.28 -3.89 -10.97
N ILE A 31 20.29 -3.07 -10.58
CA ILE A 31 19.66 -3.10 -9.26
C ILE A 31 18.14 -3.09 -9.43
N LEU A 32 17.48 -4.06 -8.79
CA LEU A 32 16.02 -4.19 -8.84
C LEU A 32 15.37 -2.96 -8.22
N CYS A 33 14.51 -2.30 -8.99
CA CYS A 33 13.70 -1.16 -8.58
C CYS A 33 12.28 -1.29 -9.12
N HIS A 34 11.29 -0.76 -8.40
CA HIS A 34 9.91 -0.69 -8.87
C HIS A 34 9.15 0.45 -8.17
N ARG A 35 8.05 0.90 -8.79
CA ARG A 35 7.11 1.83 -8.17
C ARG A 35 6.14 1.10 -7.22
N ASN A 36 5.40 1.85 -6.41
CA ASN A 36 4.30 1.32 -5.58
C ASN A 36 3.07 0.92 -6.45
N TYR A 37 1.86 0.75 -5.88
CA TYR A 37 0.63 0.56 -6.65
C TYR A 37 0.09 1.87 -7.25
N PHE A 38 -0.51 1.81 -8.44
CA PHE A 38 -0.78 3.00 -9.27
C PHE A 38 -1.81 3.97 -8.66
N TYR A 39 -2.70 3.45 -7.81
CA TYR A 39 -3.70 4.25 -7.10
C TYR A 39 -3.17 4.89 -5.82
N GLN A 40 -1.94 4.56 -5.40
CA GLN A 40 -1.30 5.09 -4.20
C GLN A 40 -0.42 6.31 -4.55
N LYS A 41 -0.60 7.41 -3.80
CA LYS A 41 0.15 8.66 -4.01
C LYS A 41 1.65 8.40 -3.86
N CYS A 42 2.41 8.66 -4.93
CA CYS A 42 3.87 8.47 -4.92
C CYS A 42 4.68 9.70 -5.29
N PHE A 43 4.07 10.74 -5.85
CA PHE A 43 4.72 12.02 -6.14
C PHE A 43 4.35 13.05 -5.08
N THR A 44 5.30 13.93 -4.75
CA THR A 44 5.01 15.13 -3.98
C THR A 44 4.16 16.10 -4.80
N ASN A 45 3.44 16.99 -4.12
CA ASN A 45 2.51 17.93 -4.76
C ASN A 45 3.21 18.88 -5.76
N ASP A 46 4.50 19.17 -5.54
CA ASP A 46 5.32 19.99 -6.44
C ASP A 46 5.92 19.19 -7.62
N GLY A 47 5.69 17.87 -7.66
CA GLY A 47 6.20 16.97 -8.70
C GLY A 47 7.72 16.79 -8.71
N LYS A 48 8.44 17.26 -7.68
CA LYS A 48 9.92 17.22 -7.66
C LYS A 48 10.49 15.98 -6.99
N LYS A 49 9.69 15.29 -6.17
CA LYS A 49 10.12 14.06 -5.50
C LYS A 49 9.12 12.94 -5.73
N LEU A 50 9.62 11.71 -5.72
CA LEU A 50 8.79 10.52 -5.72
C LEU A 50 9.30 9.45 -4.77
N ILE A 51 8.40 8.65 -4.22
CA ILE A 51 8.77 7.42 -3.52
C ILE A 51 8.85 6.25 -4.50
N PHE A 52 9.82 5.38 -4.27
CA PHE A 52 9.97 4.11 -4.98
C PHE A 52 10.68 3.11 -4.09
N ALA A 53 10.77 1.87 -4.55
CA ALA A 53 11.51 0.84 -3.83
C ALA A 53 12.67 0.30 -4.65
N ALA A 54 13.76 -0.01 -3.95
CA ALA A 54 15.00 -0.50 -4.54
C ALA A 54 15.76 -1.44 -3.60
N GLU A 55 16.64 -2.25 -4.17
CA GLU A 55 17.52 -3.17 -3.43
C GLU A 55 18.96 -2.64 -3.31
N PHE A 56 19.15 -1.33 -3.11
CA PHE A 56 20.49 -0.75 -2.92
C PHE A 56 21.20 -1.25 -1.65
N ASP A 57 20.47 -1.80 -0.68
CA ASP A 57 20.96 -2.32 0.60
C ASP A 57 20.69 -3.82 0.80
N CYS A 58 20.67 -4.61 -0.27
CA CYS A 58 20.35 -6.05 -0.24
C CYS A 58 18.92 -6.41 0.22
N ASN A 59 18.20 -5.48 0.85
CA ASN A 59 16.78 -5.56 1.16
C ASN A 59 16.00 -4.62 0.26
N ARG A 60 14.74 -5.00 -0.02
CA ARG A 60 13.78 -4.16 -0.74
C ARG A 60 13.24 -3.09 0.21
N ASN A 61 13.73 -1.87 0.09
CA ASN A 61 13.36 -0.75 0.97
C ASN A 61 12.75 0.42 0.19
N TYR A 62 12.12 1.35 0.89
CA TYR A 62 11.61 2.61 0.36
C TYR A 62 12.70 3.68 0.27
N TYR A 63 12.62 4.50 -0.78
CA TYR A 63 13.49 5.64 -1.04
C TYR A 63 12.67 6.84 -1.51
N LEU A 64 13.10 8.04 -1.12
CA LEU A 64 12.61 9.30 -1.67
C LEU A 64 13.60 9.80 -2.72
N MET A 65 13.20 9.70 -3.99
CA MET A 65 13.96 10.22 -5.11
C MET A 65 13.65 11.71 -5.29
N ASP A 66 14.70 12.53 -5.35
CA ASP A 66 14.62 13.93 -5.78
C ASP A 66 15.00 14.00 -7.26
N LEU A 67 14.04 14.38 -8.09
CA LEU A 67 14.14 14.40 -9.55
C LEU A 67 15.02 15.53 -10.06
N VAL A 68 15.18 16.61 -9.29
CA VAL A 68 16.00 17.76 -9.65
C VAL A 68 17.47 17.45 -9.41
N THR A 69 17.77 16.88 -8.25
CA THR A 69 19.15 16.58 -7.83
C THR A 69 19.59 15.19 -8.26
N GLN A 70 18.71 14.35 -8.80
CA GLN A 70 18.97 12.94 -9.14
C GLN A 70 19.57 12.18 -7.96
N THR A 71 18.99 12.35 -6.77
CA THR A 71 19.40 11.64 -5.56
C THR A 71 18.25 10.81 -5.01
N ALA A 72 18.57 9.75 -4.26
CA ALA A 72 17.60 8.95 -3.55
C ALA A 72 18.04 8.81 -2.09
N LYS A 73 17.22 9.33 -1.17
CA LYS A 73 17.39 9.19 0.29
C LYS A 73 16.67 7.91 0.73
N GLN A 74 17.36 7.03 1.45
CA GLN A 74 16.76 5.81 2.00
C GLN A 74 15.80 6.15 3.13
N LEU A 75 14.54 5.70 3.03
CA LEU A 75 13.47 6.00 3.99
C LEU A 75 13.27 4.88 5.02
N THR A 76 13.56 3.63 4.66
CA THR A 76 13.37 2.45 5.50
C THR A 76 14.57 1.50 5.40
N GLU A 77 14.68 0.57 6.34
CA GLU A 77 15.78 -0.40 6.40
C GLU A 77 15.35 -1.76 6.95
N GLY A 78 16.21 -2.77 6.76
CA GLY A 78 15.93 -4.16 7.13
C GLY A 78 14.96 -4.86 6.18
N ALA A 79 14.57 -6.09 6.51
CA ALA A 79 13.63 -6.87 5.72
C ALA A 79 12.16 -6.59 6.11
N GLY A 80 11.23 -7.02 5.26
CA GLY A 80 9.81 -7.12 5.59
C GLY A 80 8.94 -5.94 5.14
N ASP A 81 9.48 -4.97 4.41
CA ASP A 81 8.68 -3.89 3.84
C ASP A 81 7.75 -4.42 2.74
N ASN A 82 6.45 -4.14 2.84
CA ASN A 82 5.57 -4.21 1.68
C ASN A 82 5.81 -2.97 0.83
N THR A 83 6.57 -3.14 -0.26
CA THR A 83 7.01 -2.03 -1.11
C THR A 83 6.02 -1.59 -2.19
N PHE A 84 4.85 -2.22 -2.25
CA PHE A 84 3.80 -1.87 -3.21
C PHE A 84 2.70 -1.01 -2.60
N GLY A 85 2.33 -1.26 -1.35
CA GLY A 85 1.19 -0.61 -0.71
C GLY A 85 1.46 0.80 -0.17
N GLY A 86 2.72 1.17 0.04
CA GLY A 86 3.07 2.45 0.67
C GLY A 86 2.77 3.68 -0.17
N PHE A 87 2.51 4.80 0.53
CA PHE A 87 2.04 6.05 -0.05
C PHE A 87 2.48 7.28 0.75
N LEU A 88 2.52 8.43 0.08
CA LEU A 88 2.78 9.73 0.69
C LEU A 88 1.52 10.33 1.29
N SER A 89 1.66 11.02 2.43
CA SER A 89 0.60 11.87 2.99
C SER A 89 0.25 13.05 2.06
N PRO A 90 -0.97 13.62 2.15
CA PRO A 90 -1.38 14.77 1.34
C PRO A 90 -0.46 15.99 1.50
N ASP A 91 0.09 16.20 2.69
CA ASP A 91 0.97 17.31 3.05
C ASP A 91 2.46 17.06 2.72
N ASP A 92 2.79 15.92 2.11
CA ASP A 92 4.16 15.51 1.75
C ASP A 92 5.14 15.37 2.93
N ASN A 93 4.64 15.22 4.16
CA ASN A 93 5.49 15.08 5.36
C ASN A 93 5.78 13.63 5.73
N TYR A 94 4.92 12.68 5.35
CA TYR A 94 4.99 11.30 5.82
C TYR A 94 4.93 10.27 4.69
N LEU A 95 5.60 9.14 4.90
CA LEU A 95 5.36 7.87 4.19
C LEU A 95 4.59 6.94 5.13
N PHE A 96 3.52 6.33 4.62
CA PHE A 96 2.85 5.21 5.28
C PHE A 96 3.17 3.92 4.53
N TYR A 97 3.43 2.84 5.27
CA TYR A 97 3.66 1.52 4.67
C TYR A 97 3.42 0.40 5.69
N VAL A 98 3.37 -0.85 5.23
CA VAL A 98 3.24 -2.02 6.11
C VAL A 98 4.55 -2.77 6.19
N LYS A 99 5.01 -3.06 7.41
CA LYS A 99 6.18 -3.90 7.69
C LYS A 99 5.77 -5.23 8.30
N ASN A 100 6.43 -6.31 7.88
CA ASN A 100 6.21 -7.69 8.33
C ASN A 100 4.73 -8.10 8.27
N GLU A 101 4.01 -7.62 7.25
CA GLU A 101 2.59 -7.94 6.99
C GLU A 101 1.61 -7.51 8.09
N LYS A 102 2.09 -6.87 9.17
CA LYS A 102 1.36 -6.72 10.43
C LYS A 102 1.38 -5.29 10.95
N HIS A 103 2.46 -4.55 10.73
CA HIS A 103 2.68 -3.26 11.37
C HIS A 103 2.48 -2.14 10.36
N LEU A 104 1.41 -1.35 10.53
CA LEU A 104 1.22 -0.11 9.80
C LEU A 104 2.16 0.94 10.38
N GLN A 105 3.16 1.33 9.60
CA GLN A 105 4.19 2.29 9.95
C GLN A 105 3.88 3.66 9.34
N ARG A 106 4.27 4.71 10.06
CA ARG A 106 4.39 6.09 9.57
C ARG A 106 5.84 6.53 9.71
N VAL A 107 6.45 7.00 8.63
CA VAL A 107 7.81 7.53 8.58
C VAL A 107 7.76 9.03 8.30
N ASP A 108 8.37 9.84 9.15
CA ASP A 108 8.60 11.26 8.88
C ASP A 108 9.69 11.42 7.80
N LEU A 109 9.40 12.11 6.69
CA LEU A 109 10.33 12.21 5.57
C LEU A 109 11.54 13.11 5.85
N THR A 110 11.41 14.00 6.84
CA THR A 110 12.48 14.88 7.29
C THR A 110 13.38 14.15 8.28
N THR A 111 12.83 13.72 9.42
CA THR A 111 13.59 13.16 10.55
C THR A 111 13.90 11.68 10.39
N LEU A 112 13.13 10.97 9.54
CA LEU A 112 13.14 9.50 9.40
C LEU A 112 12.70 8.75 10.66
N GLU A 113 12.11 9.45 11.63
CA GLU A 113 11.44 8.80 12.74
C GLU A 113 10.31 7.91 12.22
N GLU A 114 10.22 6.71 12.75
CA GLU A 114 9.24 5.71 12.35
C GLU A 114 8.42 5.27 13.56
N VAL A 115 7.10 5.35 13.40
CA VAL A 115 6.12 5.03 14.43
C VAL A 115 5.16 3.98 13.90
N THR A 116 4.96 2.93 14.68
CA THR A 116 3.92 1.94 14.43
C THR A 116 2.59 2.48 14.91
N ILE A 117 1.70 2.80 13.97
CA ILE A 117 0.36 3.37 14.24
C ILE A 117 -0.61 2.25 14.66
N TYR A 118 -0.54 1.12 13.96
CA TYR A 118 -1.41 -0.03 14.22
C TYR A 118 -0.67 -1.33 14.00
N THR A 119 -1.04 -2.34 14.79
CA THR A 119 -0.55 -3.71 14.65
C THR A 119 -1.75 -4.64 14.53
N VAL A 120 -1.84 -5.36 13.40
CA VAL A 120 -2.88 -6.37 13.16
C VAL A 120 -2.89 -7.37 14.34
N PRO A 121 -4.03 -7.64 14.99
CA PRO A 121 -4.09 -8.59 16.10
C PRO A 121 -3.71 -10.01 15.70
N ASP A 122 -3.21 -10.82 16.64
CA ASP A 122 -2.66 -12.15 16.34
C ASP A 122 -3.66 -13.17 15.78
N ASN A 123 -4.96 -12.94 15.96
CA ASN A 123 -6.05 -13.75 15.41
C ASN A 123 -6.50 -13.32 14.00
N TRP A 124 -5.87 -12.30 13.43
CA TRP A 124 -6.15 -11.76 12.10
C TRP A 124 -4.88 -11.72 11.24
N VAL A 125 -5.07 -11.63 9.93
CA VAL A 125 -4.02 -11.42 8.92
C VAL A 125 -4.43 -10.23 8.07
N GLY A 126 -3.56 -9.24 7.93
CA GLY A 126 -3.78 -8.10 7.05
C GLY A 126 -3.84 -8.55 5.59
N TYR A 127 -4.83 -8.09 4.83
CA TYR A 127 -5.04 -8.52 3.45
C TYR A 127 -5.29 -7.34 2.52
N GLY A 128 -4.64 -7.39 1.35
CA GLY A 128 -4.70 -6.31 0.37
C GLY A 128 -3.83 -5.12 0.73
N THR A 129 -4.23 -3.93 0.28
CA THR A 129 -3.52 -2.67 0.52
C THR A 129 -4.40 -1.73 1.32
N TRP A 130 -3.77 -1.00 2.23
CA TRP A 130 -4.40 -0.02 3.10
C TRP A 130 -4.51 1.33 2.38
N VAL A 131 -5.66 2.00 2.49
CA VAL A 131 -5.94 3.23 1.73
C VAL A 131 -6.39 4.33 2.68
N ALA A 132 -5.71 5.47 2.65
CA ALA A 132 -6.09 6.63 3.45
C ALA A 132 -7.33 7.35 2.89
N ASN A 133 -8.09 7.99 3.78
CA ASN A 133 -9.04 9.01 3.37
C ASN A 133 -8.32 10.27 2.85
N THR A 134 -9.06 11.21 2.25
CA THR A 134 -8.45 12.41 1.65
C THR A 134 -7.73 13.29 2.66
N ASP A 135 -8.27 13.43 3.87
CA ASP A 135 -7.66 14.23 4.93
C ASP A 135 -6.46 13.54 5.58
N CYS A 136 -6.24 12.25 5.27
CA CYS A 136 -5.19 11.39 5.84
C CYS A 136 -5.23 11.36 7.38
N THR A 137 -6.45 11.24 7.90
CA THR A 137 -6.75 11.05 9.33
C THR A 137 -7.15 9.61 9.63
N GLU A 138 -7.64 8.88 8.63
CA GLU A 138 -8.06 7.49 8.76
C GLU A 138 -7.52 6.65 7.60
N ILE A 139 -7.36 5.36 7.84
CA ILE A 139 -7.03 4.36 6.83
C ILE A 139 -8.08 3.25 6.85
N VAL A 140 -8.54 2.82 5.68
CA VAL A 140 -9.36 1.63 5.52
C VAL A 140 -8.49 0.43 5.12
N GLY A 141 -8.81 -0.74 5.65
CA GLY A 141 -8.12 -1.99 5.36
C GLY A 141 -9.03 -3.21 5.53
N ILE A 142 -8.59 -4.36 5.02
CA ILE A 142 -9.26 -5.64 5.23
C ILE A 142 -8.34 -6.58 5.98
N GLU A 143 -8.94 -7.36 6.86
CA GLU A 143 -8.26 -8.43 7.57
C GLU A 143 -9.05 -9.74 7.42
N ILE A 144 -8.33 -10.85 7.38
CA ILE A 144 -8.88 -12.20 7.30
C ILE A 144 -8.61 -12.92 8.61
N SER A 145 -9.60 -13.65 9.14
CA SER A 145 -9.40 -14.49 10.32
C SER A 145 -8.23 -15.44 10.07
N LYS A 146 -7.30 -15.51 11.02
CA LYS A 146 -6.09 -16.34 10.88
C LYS A 146 -6.41 -17.83 10.77
N THR A 147 -7.53 -18.29 11.34
CA THR A 147 -8.00 -19.68 11.19
C THR A 147 -8.46 -19.98 9.76
N ASP A 148 -8.88 -18.95 9.05
CA ASP A 148 -9.47 -19.07 7.73
C ASP A 148 -8.45 -18.81 6.63
N TRP A 149 -7.41 -18.02 6.92
CA TRP A 149 -6.36 -17.64 6.00
C TRP A 149 -5.49 -18.82 5.52
N THR A 150 -5.13 -18.78 4.23
CA THR A 150 -4.17 -19.69 3.59
C THR A 150 -3.30 -18.87 2.62
N PRO A 151 -1.97 -19.11 2.54
CA PRO A 151 -1.15 -18.49 1.51
C PRO A 151 -1.62 -18.87 0.10
N LEU A 152 -1.94 -17.89 -0.73
CA LEU A 152 -2.41 -18.11 -2.10
C LEU A 152 -1.21 -18.29 -3.04
N SER A 153 -0.77 -19.53 -3.25
CA SER A 153 0.39 -19.82 -4.10
C SER A 153 0.06 -20.17 -5.55
N ASP A 154 -1.20 -20.50 -5.87
CA ASP A 154 -1.64 -20.86 -7.22
C ASP A 154 -3.16 -20.68 -7.41
N TRP A 155 -3.62 -20.91 -8.65
CA TRP A 155 -5.02 -20.77 -9.05
C TRP A 155 -5.97 -21.81 -8.43
N LYS A 156 -5.47 -22.99 -8.05
CA LYS A 156 -6.30 -24.01 -7.39
C LYS A 156 -6.60 -23.59 -5.96
N ILE A 157 -5.58 -23.14 -5.23
CA ILE A 157 -5.74 -22.60 -3.88
C ILE A 157 -6.61 -21.35 -3.89
N PHE A 158 -6.48 -20.48 -4.90
CA PHE A 158 -7.36 -19.33 -5.08
C PHE A 158 -8.84 -19.73 -5.15
N LEU A 159 -9.18 -20.73 -5.97
CA LEU A 159 -10.55 -21.23 -6.11
C LEU A 159 -11.04 -21.92 -4.83
N GLU A 160 -10.20 -22.74 -4.18
CA GLU A 160 -10.54 -23.39 -2.91
C GLU A 160 -10.77 -22.37 -1.79
N PHE A 161 -9.96 -21.31 -1.75
CA PHE A 161 -10.07 -20.23 -0.78
C PHE A 161 -11.37 -19.44 -0.95
N TYR A 162 -11.75 -19.14 -2.19
CA TYR A 162 -13.07 -18.56 -2.50
C TYR A 162 -14.21 -19.41 -1.93
N HIS A 163 -14.22 -20.72 -2.22
CA HIS A 163 -15.28 -21.62 -1.73
C HIS A 163 -15.26 -21.86 -0.22
N LYS A 164 -14.17 -21.55 0.48
CA LYS A 164 -14.07 -21.63 1.95
C LYS A 164 -14.96 -20.58 2.64
N ASN A 165 -15.35 -19.51 1.96
CA ASN A 165 -16.08 -18.38 2.54
C ASN A 165 -15.38 -17.85 3.81
N PRO A 166 -14.10 -17.44 3.70
CA PRO A 166 -13.31 -17.03 4.85
C PRO A 166 -13.98 -15.87 5.57
N ARG A 167 -13.85 -15.83 6.90
CA ARG A 167 -14.29 -14.67 7.67
C ARG A 167 -13.33 -13.51 7.43
N CYS A 168 -13.83 -12.47 6.80
CA CYS A 168 -13.13 -11.23 6.52
C CYS A 168 -13.81 -10.07 7.26
N ARG A 169 -13.02 -9.08 7.67
CA ARG A 169 -13.54 -7.81 8.19
C ARG A 169 -12.97 -6.62 7.43
N LEU A 170 -13.85 -5.66 7.14
CA LEU A 170 -13.49 -4.32 6.69
C LEU A 170 -13.34 -3.45 7.94
N ILE A 171 -12.18 -2.83 8.08
CA ILE A 171 -11.87 -1.98 9.22
C ILE A 171 -11.42 -0.60 8.78
N THR A 172 -11.54 0.35 9.70
CA THR A 172 -10.86 1.64 9.63
C THR A 172 -9.95 1.80 10.82
N ILE A 173 -8.87 2.57 10.64
CA ILE A 173 -7.89 2.90 11.67
C ILE A 173 -7.78 4.41 11.73
N ASP A 174 -7.97 4.96 12.92
CA ASP A 174 -7.66 6.35 13.22
C ASP A 174 -6.14 6.55 13.35
N LEU A 175 -5.57 7.45 12.55
CA LEU A 175 -4.12 7.64 12.46
C LEU A 175 -3.50 8.43 13.63
N GLU A 176 -4.32 9.10 14.45
CA GLU A 176 -3.85 9.80 15.64
C GLU A 176 -3.75 8.84 16.83
N THR A 177 -4.79 8.03 17.03
CA THR A 177 -4.94 7.16 18.21
C THR A 177 -4.48 5.73 17.97
N GLY A 178 -4.42 5.28 16.71
CA GLY A 178 -4.14 3.89 16.35
C GLY A 178 -5.32 2.93 16.60
N ASN A 179 -6.49 3.45 16.98
CA ASN A 179 -7.68 2.64 17.23
C ASN A 179 -8.28 2.14 15.92
N ALA A 180 -8.65 0.85 15.89
CA ALA A 180 -9.33 0.24 14.77
C ALA A 180 -10.81 -0.02 15.06
N GLU A 181 -11.67 0.30 14.11
CA GLU A 181 -13.11 0.05 14.15
C GLU A 181 -13.52 -0.92 13.04
N VAL A 182 -14.43 -1.84 13.35
CA VAL A 182 -14.98 -2.78 12.38
C VAL A 182 -16.24 -2.18 11.76
N ILE A 183 -16.26 -2.08 10.43
CA ILE A 183 -17.40 -1.58 9.65
C ILE A 183 -18.26 -2.76 9.16
N LEU A 184 -17.62 -3.83 8.70
CA LEU A 184 -18.26 -5.02 8.17
C LEU A 184 -17.48 -6.27 8.61
N ASP A 185 -18.18 -7.34 8.98
CA ASP A 185 -17.61 -8.64 9.35
C ASP A 185 -18.49 -9.77 8.81
N ARG A 186 -17.96 -10.56 7.87
CA ARG A 186 -18.73 -11.54 7.09
C ARG A 186 -17.90 -12.76 6.74
N ASN A 187 -18.58 -13.88 6.53
CA ASN A 187 -18.03 -15.08 5.89
C ASN A 187 -18.10 -14.95 4.37
N THR A 188 -17.30 -14.04 3.84
CA THR A 188 -17.17 -13.77 2.40
C THR A 188 -15.78 -13.22 2.19
N TRP A 189 -15.12 -13.64 1.11
CA TRP A 189 -13.78 -13.14 0.82
C TRP A 189 -13.85 -11.68 0.37
N LEU A 190 -13.58 -10.76 1.29
CA LEU A 190 -13.55 -9.32 1.00
C LEU A 190 -12.16 -8.89 0.48
N GLY A 191 -12.12 -7.89 -0.38
CA GLY A 191 -10.87 -7.32 -0.90
C GLY A 191 -10.97 -5.84 -1.29
N HIS A 192 -9.81 -5.28 -1.61
CA HIS A 192 -9.61 -3.97 -2.23
C HIS A 192 -10.48 -2.81 -1.65
N PRO A 193 -10.33 -2.50 -0.34
CA PRO A 193 -11.07 -1.42 0.26
C PRO A 193 -10.49 -0.06 -0.15
N ILE A 194 -11.35 0.89 -0.51
CA ILE A 194 -10.94 2.24 -0.92
C ILE A 194 -11.91 3.27 -0.33
N PHE A 195 -11.36 4.32 0.29
CA PHE A 195 -12.14 5.52 0.61
C PHE A 195 -12.53 6.25 -0.66
N ARG A 196 -13.75 6.80 -0.68
CA ARG A 196 -14.15 7.74 -1.73
C ARG A 196 -13.38 9.06 -1.57
N PRO A 197 -12.74 9.59 -2.63
CA PRO A 197 -12.07 10.88 -2.55
C PRO A 197 -13.02 12.02 -2.14
N ASN A 198 -12.59 12.85 -1.19
CA ASN A 198 -13.32 13.98 -0.61
C ASN A 198 -14.67 13.60 0.04
N ASN A 199 -14.85 12.34 0.45
CA ASN A 199 -16.04 11.87 1.15
C ASN A 199 -15.69 10.65 2.02
N ASN A 200 -15.56 10.88 3.32
CA ASN A 200 -15.18 9.83 4.26
C ASN A 200 -16.34 8.88 4.59
N ASP A 201 -17.59 9.27 4.27
CA ASP A 201 -18.77 8.45 4.54
C ASP A 201 -18.89 7.26 3.60
N THR A 202 -18.35 7.32 2.38
CA THR A 202 -18.46 6.22 1.40
C THR A 202 -17.15 5.44 1.28
N ILE A 203 -17.24 4.13 1.49
CA ILE A 203 -16.14 3.19 1.26
C ILE A 203 -16.57 2.18 0.21
N ALA A 204 -15.75 1.99 -0.82
CA ALA A 204 -15.94 0.90 -1.76
C ALA A 204 -15.03 -0.27 -1.41
N PHE A 205 -15.49 -1.49 -1.70
CA PHE A 205 -14.74 -2.72 -1.51
C PHE A 205 -15.22 -3.76 -2.53
N CYS A 206 -14.67 -4.97 -2.50
CA CYS A 206 -15.11 -6.04 -3.37
C CYS A 206 -15.24 -7.41 -2.72
N HIS A 207 -16.05 -8.27 -3.34
CA HIS A 207 -15.94 -9.72 -3.17
C HIS A 207 -14.84 -10.25 -4.09
N GLU A 208 -13.85 -10.90 -3.51
CA GLU A 208 -12.77 -11.58 -4.21
C GLU A 208 -13.20 -12.99 -4.62
N GLY A 209 -12.59 -13.50 -5.69
CA GLY A 209 -12.90 -14.81 -6.25
C GLY A 209 -12.91 -14.82 -7.79
N PRO A 210 -13.20 -15.97 -8.40
CA PRO A 210 -13.29 -16.11 -9.85
C PRO A 210 -14.40 -15.21 -10.41
N HIS A 211 -14.08 -14.45 -11.46
CA HIS A 211 -14.98 -13.43 -12.01
C HIS A 211 -16.31 -14.00 -12.54
N ASP A 212 -16.36 -15.29 -12.87
CA ASP A 212 -17.51 -16.01 -13.38
C ASP A 212 -18.36 -16.66 -12.27
N LEU A 213 -17.84 -16.72 -11.04
CA LEU A 213 -18.52 -17.32 -9.88
C LEU A 213 -18.94 -16.30 -8.82
N VAL A 214 -18.25 -15.16 -8.73
CA VAL A 214 -18.62 -14.05 -7.84
C VAL A 214 -19.92 -13.43 -8.32
N ASP A 215 -20.84 -13.14 -7.39
CA ASP A 215 -22.14 -12.55 -7.66
C ASP A 215 -22.03 -11.12 -8.21
N ALA A 216 -21.27 -10.28 -7.52
CA ALA A 216 -20.88 -8.95 -7.91
C ALA A 216 -19.56 -8.59 -7.24
N ARG A 217 -18.64 -7.99 -7.99
CA ARG A 217 -17.37 -7.51 -7.43
C ARG A 217 -17.48 -6.09 -6.85
N MET A 218 -18.40 -5.28 -7.33
CA MET A 218 -18.47 -3.86 -6.98
C MET A 218 -19.43 -3.62 -5.82
N TRP A 219 -18.89 -3.23 -4.67
CA TRP A 219 -19.68 -2.93 -3.46
C TRP A 219 -19.31 -1.58 -2.88
N MET A 220 -20.27 -0.96 -2.19
CA MET A 220 -20.09 0.27 -1.43
C MET A 220 -20.80 0.11 -0.11
N ILE A 221 -20.29 0.76 0.93
CA ILE A 221 -20.90 0.80 2.26
C ILE A 221 -20.63 2.16 2.87
N ASN A 222 -21.52 2.61 3.75
CA ASN A 222 -21.26 3.77 4.55
C ASN A 222 -20.22 3.47 5.64
N ARG A 223 -19.47 4.49 6.09
CA ARG A 223 -18.48 4.42 7.17
C ARG A 223 -19.05 3.93 8.50
N ASP A 224 -20.36 4.09 8.71
CA ASP A 224 -21.12 3.60 9.87
C ASP A 224 -21.63 2.15 9.72
N GLY A 225 -21.33 1.49 8.60
CA GLY A 225 -21.76 0.12 8.30
C GLY A 225 -23.16 0.00 7.69
N THR A 226 -23.81 1.11 7.33
CA THR A 226 -25.13 1.10 6.67
C THR A 226 -25.04 1.10 5.14
N ASN A 227 -26.13 0.73 4.46
CA ASN A 227 -26.27 0.79 2.99
C ASN A 227 -25.18 0.02 2.21
N GLU A 228 -24.93 -1.22 2.62
CA GLU A 228 -24.17 -2.24 1.86
C GLU A 228 -24.91 -2.64 0.56
#